data_AF-A0A0B7B7S5-F1
#
_entry.id   AF-A0A0B7B7S5-F1
#
_cell.length_a   1.000
_cell.length_b   1.000
_cell.length_c   1.000
_cell.angle_alpha   90.00
_cell.angle_beta   90.00
_cell.angle_gamma   90.00
#
_symmetry.space_group_name_H-M   'P 1'
#
loop_
_entity.id
_entity.type
_entity.pdbx_description
1 polymer ?
#
loop_
_entity_poly.entity_id
_entity_poly.type
_entity_poly.pdbx_seq_one_letter_code
_entity_poly.pdbx_strand_id
1 'polypeptide(L)'
;MKNKSKAKNQIHVLANQDGVARKLTVGAQFKNSLNILMERMTSATPIFVRCLKPNYLKQPGDLDKQYVLAQLLYTGMLETVEIRRKGFAVRPTFEDFVDKYKILVDLKMLGTANNCIAILKFANLHGWCLGRTKVFLKYSHIEQMSQLLDNMSKSAVQIQKVARGFLGPESFRDGMKMQKRRRKYLKQCSNRLKSLVLKVQKG
;
A
#
# COMPACT_ATOMS: atom_id res chain seq x y z
N MET A 1 11.69 35.93 15.14
CA MET A 1 10.58 36.92 15.14
C MET A 1 9.84 36.83 13.81
N LYS A 2 8.58 36.34 13.83
CA LYS A 2 7.46 36.70 12.93
C LYS A 2 6.21 35.89 13.37
N ASN A 3 5.50 36.49 14.33
CA ASN A 3 4.11 36.35 14.75
C ASN A 3 3.38 34.99 14.68
N LYS A 4 3.37 34.30 15.83
CA LYS A 4 2.16 33.65 16.36
C LYS A 4 1.15 34.74 16.71
N SER A 5 0.07 34.93 15.94
CA SER A 5 -1.16 35.59 16.39
C SER A 5 -2.22 35.62 15.29
N LYS A 6 -3.46 35.25 15.67
CA LYS A 6 -4.75 35.36 14.93
C LYS A 6 -5.17 34.16 14.08
N ALA A 7 -5.37 33.01 14.72
CA ALA A 7 -6.52 32.17 14.36
C ALA A 7 -7.78 32.78 15.01
N LYS A 8 -8.26 33.90 14.45
CA LYS A 8 -9.57 34.43 14.84
C LYS A 8 -10.63 33.59 14.14
N ASN A 9 -11.58 33.06 14.91
CA ASN A 9 -12.81 32.41 14.44
C ASN A 9 -13.44 33.24 13.32
N GLN A 10 -13.27 32.83 12.07
CA GLN A 10 -14.02 33.34 10.93
C GLN A 10 -15.41 32.71 10.93
N ILE A 11 -16.26 33.14 11.87
CA ILE A 11 -17.70 33.17 11.60
C ILE A 11 -17.91 34.47 10.84
N HIS A 12 -17.76 34.40 9.51
CA HIS A 12 -18.00 35.54 8.64
C HIS A 12 -19.50 35.85 8.67
N VAL A 13 -19.89 36.79 9.54
CA VAL A 13 -21.18 37.44 9.46
C VAL A 13 -21.15 38.27 8.18
N LEU A 14 -21.87 37.85 7.15
CA LEU A 14 -22.17 38.70 6.00
C LEU A 14 -23.03 39.84 6.52
N ALA A 15 -22.37 40.95 6.87
CA ALA A 15 -23.03 42.19 7.26
C ALA A 15 -23.70 42.78 6.02
N ASN A 16 -25.04 42.81 6.01
CA ASN A 16 -25.78 43.72 5.15
C ASN A 16 -25.55 45.15 5.66
N GLN A 17 -25.40 46.11 4.75
CA GLN A 17 -24.99 47.50 5.02
C GLN A 17 -26.03 48.35 5.80
N ASP A 18 -27.06 47.75 6.39
CA ASP A 18 -28.08 48.45 7.16
C ASP A 18 -28.15 47.91 8.58
N GLY A 19 -27.26 48.39 9.46
CA GLY A 19 -27.42 48.58 10.92
C GLY A 19 -28.00 47.50 11.86
N VAL A 20 -28.55 46.39 11.39
CA VAL A 20 -29.20 45.34 12.19
C VAL A 20 -28.67 44.00 11.71
N ALA A 21 -27.63 43.51 12.38
CA ALA A 21 -27.12 42.17 12.17
C ALA A 21 -28.20 41.14 12.55
N ARG A 22 -28.95 40.64 11.55
CA ARG A 22 -29.86 39.52 11.75
C ARG A 22 -29.03 38.32 12.21
N LYS A 23 -29.38 37.74 13.37
CA LYS A 23 -28.75 36.50 13.84
C LYS A 23 -28.90 35.44 12.75
N LEU A 24 -27.78 34.82 12.36
CA LEU A 24 -27.80 33.71 11.41
C LEU A 24 -28.63 32.55 11.99
N THR A 25 -29.41 31.89 11.13
CA THR A 25 -30.11 30.65 11.49
C THR A 25 -29.09 29.54 11.74
N VAL A 26 -29.48 28.55 12.55
CA VAL A 26 -28.64 27.36 12.82
C VAL A 26 -28.23 26.68 11.51
N GLY A 27 -29.15 26.58 10.54
CA GLY A 27 -28.84 26.02 9.22
C GLY A 27 -27.80 26.83 8.43
N ALA A 28 -27.87 28.16 8.47
CA ALA A 28 -26.90 29.02 7.81
C ALA A 28 -25.51 28.91 8.45
N GLN A 29 -25.45 28.80 9.78
CA GLN A 29 -24.20 28.57 10.51
C GLN A 29 -23.60 27.19 10.15
N PHE A 30 -24.41 26.14 10.16
CA PHE A 30 -23.96 24.79 9.80
C PHE A 30 -23.44 24.69 8.37
N LYS A 31 -24.16 25.30 7.40
CA LYS A 31 -23.72 25.38 6.00
C LYS A 31 -22.36 26.07 5.89
N ASN A 32 -22.17 27.18 6.60
CA ASN A 32 -20.90 27.90 6.58
C ASN A 32 -19.76 27.06 7.16
N SER A 33 -19.99 26.37 8.29
CA SER A 33 -19.01 25.45 8.87
C SER A 33 -18.65 24.29 7.92
N LEU A 34 -19.63 23.72 7.21
CA LEU A 34 -19.38 22.69 6.20
C LEU A 34 -18.56 23.21 5.01
N ASN A 35 -18.84 24.41 4.52
CA ASN A 35 -18.09 25.00 3.41
C ASN A 35 -16.61 25.18 3.78
N ILE A 36 -16.33 25.72 4.97
CA ILE A 36 -14.96 25.89 5.48
C ILE A 36 -14.26 24.53 5.59
N LEU A 37 -14.95 23.49 6.06
CA LEU A 37 -14.40 22.14 6.14
C LEU A 37 -14.06 21.58 4.75
N MET A 38 -14.98 21.71 3.79
CA MET A 38 -14.79 21.21 2.43
C MET A 38 -13.64 21.91 1.71
N GLU A 39 -13.48 23.23 1.90
CA GLU A 39 -12.36 23.99 1.37
C GLU A 39 -11.02 23.47 1.89
N ARG A 40 -10.92 23.24 3.21
CA ARG A 40 -9.72 22.67 3.84
C ARG A 40 -9.43 21.24 3.41
N MET A 41 -10.46 20.42 3.23
CA MET A 41 -10.28 19.04 2.77
C MET A 41 -9.80 18.99 1.32
N THR A 42 -10.29 19.90 0.47
CA THR A 42 -9.97 19.95 -0.97
C THR A 42 -8.57 20.51 -1.24
N SER A 43 -8.05 21.39 -0.37
CA SER A 43 -6.68 21.89 -0.47
C SER A 43 -5.61 20.89 -0.03
N ALA A 44 -6.01 19.82 0.67
CA ALA A 44 -5.14 18.74 1.11
C ALA A 44 -5.21 17.51 0.19
N THR A 45 -4.36 16.51 0.43
CA THR A 45 -4.47 15.18 -0.18
C THR A 45 -5.22 14.25 0.77
N PRO A 46 -6.51 13.92 0.51
CA PRO A 46 -7.31 13.14 1.45
C PRO A 46 -7.03 11.64 1.36
N ILE A 47 -7.06 10.98 2.52
CA ILE A 47 -7.12 9.53 2.65
C ILE A 47 -8.50 9.17 3.21
N PHE A 48 -9.21 8.27 2.54
CA PHE A 48 -10.57 7.88 2.91
C PHE A 48 -10.55 6.55 3.69
N VAL A 49 -10.99 6.59 4.94
CA VAL A 49 -11.22 5.39 5.77
C VAL A 49 -12.72 5.18 5.90
N ARG A 50 -13.19 3.95 5.64
CA ARG A 50 -14.61 3.59 5.63
C ARG A 50 -14.85 2.55 6.72
N CYS A 51 -15.57 2.96 7.76
CA CYS A 51 -15.89 2.11 8.89
C CYS A 51 -17.16 1.29 8.60
N LEU A 52 -17.11 -0.02 8.83
CA LEU A 52 -18.25 -0.93 8.70
C LEU A 52 -18.56 -1.54 10.06
N LYS A 53 -19.83 -1.61 10.43
CA LYS A 53 -20.28 -2.27 11.65
C LYS A 53 -20.61 -3.74 11.32
N PRO A 54 -19.96 -4.74 11.95
CA PRO A 54 -20.09 -6.13 11.53
C PRO A 54 -21.45 -6.77 11.88
N ASN A 55 -22.09 -6.33 12.97
CA ASN A 55 -23.40 -6.79 13.41
C ASN A 55 -24.11 -5.71 14.24
N TYR A 56 -25.43 -5.81 14.41
CA TYR A 56 -26.20 -4.84 15.21
C TYR A 56 -25.93 -4.96 16.72
N LEU A 57 -25.70 -6.18 17.19
CA LEU A 57 -25.59 -6.58 18.60
C LEU A 57 -24.28 -6.16 19.28
N LYS A 58 -23.32 -5.62 18.52
CA LYS A 58 -21.98 -5.23 18.97
C LYS A 58 -21.17 -6.41 19.55
N GLN A 59 -21.41 -7.62 19.05
CA GLN A 59 -20.68 -8.81 19.48
C GLN A 59 -19.38 -8.99 18.68
N PRO A 60 -18.25 -9.33 19.33
CA PRO A 60 -17.02 -9.65 18.61
C PRO A 60 -17.13 -11.01 17.91
N GLY A 61 -16.50 -11.15 16.75
CA GLY A 61 -16.46 -12.42 16.00
C GLY A 61 -17.73 -12.80 15.24
N ASP A 62 -18.82 -12.05 15.41
CA ASP A 62 -20.06 -12.24 14.67
C ASP A 62 -20.16 -11.28 13.48
N LEU A 63 -20.46 -11.80 12.29
CA LEU A 63 -20.56 -11.03 11.06
C LEU A 63 -21.91 -11.29 10.39
N ASP A 64 -22.78 -10.29 10.46
CA ASP A 64 -24.03 -10.26 9.72
C ASP A 64 -23.77 -9.80 8.28
N LYS A 65 -23.77 -10.79 7.37
CA LYS A 65 -23.48 -10.57 5.95
C LYS A 65 -24.47 -9.61 5.29
N GLN A 66 -25.76 -9.70 5.62
CA GLN A 66 -26.78 -8.85 5.00
C GLN A 66 -26.64 -7.40 5.47
N TYR A 67 -26.37 -7.22 6.77
CA TYR A 67 -26.12 -5.91 7.32
C TYR A 67 -24.86 -5.25 6.71
N VAL A 68 -23.77 -5.99 6.62
CA VAL A 68 -22.53 -5.48 6.00
C VAL A 68 -22.73 -5.21 4.51
N LEU A 69 -23.46 -6.05 3.79
CA LEU A 69 -23.76 -5.83 2.37
C LEU A 69 -24.56 -4.55 2.15
N ALA A 70 -25.61 -4.32 2.95
CA ALA A 70 -26.38 -3.08 2.89
C ALA A 70 -25.48 -1.84 3.10
N GLN A 71 -24.54 -1.92 4.05
CA GLN A 71 -23.55 -0.86 4.28
C GLN A 71 -22.67 -0.62 3.06
N LEU A 72 -22.17 -1.65 2.41
CA LEU A 72 -21.36 -1.51 1.21
C LEU A 72 -22.12 -0.84 0.06
N LEU A 73 -23.42 -1.13 -0.08
CA LEU A 73 -24.30 -0.54 -1.08
C LEU A 73 -24.59 0.94 -0.78
N TYR A 74 -25.15 1.27 0.39
CA TYR A 74 -25.55 2.66 0.66
C TYR A 74 -24.35 3.61 0.81
N THR A 75 -23.17 3.10 1.17
CA THR A 75 -21.95 3.92 1.25
C THR A 75 -21.27 4.12 -0.12
N GLY A 76 -21.76 3.45 -1.17
CA GLY A 76 -21.20 3.53 -2.52
C GLY A 76 -19.84 2.84 -2.67
N MET A 77 -19.54 1.87 -1.80
CA MET A 77 -18.21 1.24 -1.74
C MET A 77 -17.96 0.32 -2.93
N LEU A 78 -18.98 -0.41 -3.38
CA LEU A 78 -18.87 -1.32 -4.51
C LEU A 78 -18.60 -0.56 -5.82
N GLU A 79 -19.32 0.53 -6.02
CA GLU A 79 -19.18 1.46 -7.14
C GLU A 79 -17.80 2.11 -7.13
N THR A 80 -17.32 2.54 -5.96
CA THR A 80 -15.99 3.11 -5.80
C THR A 80 -14.90 2.10 -6.18
N VAL A 81 -15.05 0.84 -5.75
CA VAL A 81 -14.14 -0.25 -6.13
C VAL A 81 -14.20 -0.50 -7.64
N GLU A 82 -15.38 -0.49 -8.23
CA GLU A 82 -15.55 -0.70 -9.67
C GLU A 82 -14.89 0.40 -10.52
N ILE A 83 -15.11 1.67 -10.17
CA ILE A 83 -14.46 2.81 -10.83
C ILE A 83 -12.94 2.69 -10.74
N ARG A 84 -12.42 2.36 -9.56
CA ARG A 84 -10.98 2.18 -9.32
C ARG A 84 -10.40 0.99 -10.09
N ARG A 85 -11.17 -0.08 -10.26
CA ARG A 85 -10.78 -1.30 -11.00
C ARG A 85 -10.76 -1.07 -12.51
N LYS A 86 -11.78 -0.40 -13.06
CA LYS A 86 -11.87 -0.09 -14.49
C LYS A 86 -10.86 0.99 -14.89
N GLY A 87 -10.64 1.98 -14.02
CA GLY A 87 -9.71 3.07 -14.24
C GLY A 87 -8.25 2.76 -13.92
N PHE A 88 -7.42 3.80 -14.05
CA PHE A 88 -6.01 3.78 -13.67
C PHE A 88 -5.85 4.38 -12.27
N ALA A 89 -5.90 3.52 -11.25
CA ALA A 89 -5.81 3.94 -9.85
C ALA A 89 -4.42 4.42 -9.46
N VAL A 90 -3.36 3.98 -10.16
CA VAL A 90 -1.97 4.26 -9.81
C VAL A 90 -1.34 5.16 -10.87
N ARG A 91 -0.81 6.31 -10.44
CA ARG A 91 -0.38 7.40 -11.32
C ARG A 91 0.96 8.03 -10.87
N PRO A 92 2.06 7.27 -10.81
CA PRO A 92 3.37 7.82 -10.48
C PRO A 92 3.83 8.81 -11.55
N THR A 93 4.65 9.78 -11.14
CA THR A 93 5.39 10.61 -12.11
C THR A 93 6.41 9.75 -12.84
N PHE A 94 6.92 10.24 -13.98
CA PHE A 94 7.98 9.52 -14.69
C PHE A 94 9.24 9.33 -13.85
N GLU A 95 9.59 10.32 -13.04
CA GLU A 95 10.73 10.25 -12.13
C GLU A 95 10.52 9.18 -11.06
N ASP A 96 9.40 9.21 -10.34
CA ASP A 96 9.09 8.22 -9.30
C ASP A 96 9.02 6.79 -9.87
N PHE A 97 8.47 6.66 -11.08
CA PHE A 97 8.33 5.36 -11.74
C PHE A 97 9.69 4.80 -12.14
N VAL A 98 10.53 5.60 -12.80
CA VAL A 98 11.86 5.16 -13.21
C VAL A 98 12.72 4.90 -11.99
N ASP A 99 12.72 5.77 -10.98
CA ASP A 99 13.57 5.58 -9.80
C ASP A 99 13.26 4.25 -9.07
N LYS A 100 11.97 3.90 -9.00
CA LYS A 100 11.53 2.65 -8.36
C LYS A 100 11.84 1.40 -9.19
N TYR A 101 11.71 1.46 -10.52
CA TYR A 101 11.76 0.27 -11.37
C TYR A 101 12.99 0.18 -12.27
N LYS A 102 13.92 1.16 -12.24
CA LYS A 102 15.20 1.14 -12.98
C LYS A 102 16.12 -0.02 -12.62
N ILE A 103 15.87 -0.74 -11.52
CA ILE A 103 16.66 -1.94 -11.23
C ILE A 103 16.27 -3.13 -12.11
N LEU A 104 15.07 -3.09 -12.72
CA LEU A 104 14.59 -4.16 -13.60
C LEU A 104 15.23 -4.10 -14.98
N VAL A 105 15.66 -2.93 -15.41
CA VAL A 105 16.31 -2.69 -16.71
C VAL A 105 17.54 -1.86 -16.43
N ASP A 106 18.75 -2.28 -16.84
CA ASP A 106 20.01 -1.58 -16.58
C ASP A 106 20.06 -0.16 -17.22
N LEU A 107 19.31 0.76 -16.63
CA LEU A 107 19.08 2.13 -17.10
C LEU A 107 19.81 3.08 -16.15
N LYS A 108 20.77 3.82 -16.70
CA LYS A 108 21.54 4.85 -15.99
C LYS A 108 20.90 6.25 -16.02
N MET A 109 19.73 6.41 -16.66
CA MET A 109 19.22 7.71 -17.15
C MET A 109 18.00 8.25 -16.38
N LEU A 110 17.81 9.57 -16.45
CA LEU A 110 16.73 10.37 -15.84
C LEU A 110 15.31 9.94 -16.29
N GLY A 111 14.29 10.35 -15.53
CA GLY A 111 12.88 9.98 -15.68
C GLY A 111 12.19 10.51 -16.95
N THR A 112 12.52 9.96 -18.11
CA THR A 112 11.86 10.26 -19.39
C THR A 112 10.75 9.25 -19.72
N ALA A 113 9.77 9.67 -20.52
CA ALA A 113 8.71 8.78 -21.02
C ALA A 113 9.25 7.52 -21.71
N ASN A 114 10.32 7.65 -22.51
CA ASN A 114 10.96 6.52 -23.19
C ASN A 114 11.50 5.46 -22.22
N ASN A 115 12.08 5.89 -21.10
CA ASN A 115 12.59 4.98 -20.06
C ASN A 115 11.44 4.26 -19.35
N CYS A 116 10.32 4.96 -19.12
CA CYS A 116 9.10 4.32 -18.61
C CYS A 116 8.61 3.23 -19.58
N ILE A 117 8.58 3.51 -20.90
CA ILE A 117 8.18 2.52 -21.92
C ILE A 117 9.11 1.32 -21.91
N ALA A 118 10.42 1.53 -21.81
CA ALA A 118 11.40 0.44 -21.79
C ALA A 118 11.15 -0.51 -20.61
N ILE A 119 10.91 0.03 -19.41
CA ILE A 119 10.57 -0.75 -18.21
C ILE A 119 9.24 -1.51 -18.40
N LEU A 120 8.20 -0.84 -18.90
CA LEU A 120 6.89 -1.44 -19.11
C LEU A 120 6.94 -2.58 -20.16
N LYS A 121 7.74 -2.42 -21.21
CA LYS A 121 7.97 -3.45 -22.24
C LYS A 121 8.80 -4.62 -21.70
N PHE A 122 9.86 -4.35 -20.95
CA PHE A 122 10.68 -5.39 -20.33
C PHE A 122 9.83 -6.32 -19.46
N ALA A 123 8.89 -5.74 -18.73
CA ALA A 123 7.98 -6.48 -17.89
C ALA A 123 6.75 -7.08 -18.59
N ASN A 124 6.65 -6.91 -19.91
CA ASN A 124 5.55 -7.41 -20.72
C ASN A 124 4.16 -7.01 -20.19
N LEU A 125 4.00 -5.75 -19.77
CA LEU A 125 2.73 -5.22 -19.31
C LEU A 125 1.89 -4.72 -20.49
N HIS A 126 0.57 -4.98 -20.44
CA HIS A 126 -0.39 -4.55 -21.46
C HIS A 126 -1.47 -3.64 -20.86
N GLY A 127 -2.11 -2.80 -21.69
CA GLY A 127 -3.24 -1.97 -21.25
C GLY A 127 -2.86 -0.87 -20.25
N TRP A 128 -1.60 -0.41 -20.27
CA TRP A 128 -1.15 0.81 -19.59
C TRP A 128 -1.30 2.02 -20.51
N CYS A 129 -1.33 3.22 -19.93
CA CYS A 129 -1.34 4.47 -20.69
C CYS A 129 -0.22 5.40 -20.20
N LEU A 130 0.34 6.18 -21.12
CA LEU A 130 1.25 7.28 -20.78
C LEU A 130 0.51 8.60 -20.89
N GLY A 131 0.62 9.42 -19.83
CA GLY A 131 0.20 10.81 -19.87
C GLY A 131 1.35 11.74 -20.28
N ARG A 132 1.18 13.04 -20.03
CA ARG A 132 2.22 14.04 -20.28
C ARG A 132 3.38 13.96 -19.30
N THR A 133 3.10 13.66 -18.02
CA THR A 133 4.09 13.66 -16.92
C THR A 133 4.02 12.42 -16.03
N LYS A 134 3.03 11.55 -16.27
CA LYS A 134 2.69 10.42 -15.38
C LYS A 134 2.42 9.15 -16.16
N VAL A 135 2.75 8.01 -15.56
CA VAL A 135 2.37 6.68 -16.06
C VAL A 135 1.06 6.27 -15.41
N PHE A 136 0.11 5.76 -16.20
CA PHE A 136 -1.21 5.34 -15.73
C PHE A 136 -1.28 3.81 -15.69
N LEU A 137 -1.42 3.27 -14.48
CA LEU A 137 -1.34 1.84 -14.19
C LEU A 137 -2.58 1.36 -13.41
N LYS A 138 -2.94 0.10 -13.68
CA LYS A 138 -3.92 -0.65 -12.90
C LYS A 138 -3.22 -1.37 -11.75
N TYR A 139 -3.98 -1.83 -10.76
CA TYR A 139 -3.43 -2.58 -9.62
C TYR A 139 -2.72 -3.87 -10.06
N SER A 140 -3.25 -4.57 -11.07
CA SER A 140 -2.63 -5.78 -11.64
C SER A 140 -1.19 -5.53 -12.09
N HIS A 141 -0.92 -4.39 -12.72
CA HIS A 141 0.44 -4.04 -13.17
C HIS A 141 1.39 -3.85 -12.01
N ILE A 142 0.92 -3.23 -10.92
CA ILE A 142 1.74 -3.02 -9.72
C ILE A 142 2.10 -4.34 -9.06
N GLU A 143 1.15 -5.27 -8.99
CA GLU A 143 1.40 -6.61 -8.47
C GLU A 143 2.46 -7.35 -9.30
N GLN A 144 2.33 -7.33 -10.63
CA GLN A 144 3.31 -7.93 -11.55
C GLN A 144 4.71 -7.29 -11.40
N MET A 145 4.78 -5.96 -11.33
CA MET A 145 6.04 -5.23 -11.06
C MET A 145 6.65 -5.63 -9.72
N SER A 146 5.83 -5.74 -8.68
CA SER A 146 6.28 -6.10 -7.34
C SER A 146 6.86 -7.51 -7.30
N GLN A 147 6.27 -8.46 -8.03
CA GLN A 147 6.79 -9.82 -8.13
C GLN A 147 8.17 -9.87 -8.79
N LEU A 148 8.40 -9.08 -9.85
CA LEU A 148 9.71 -8.99 -10.49
C LEU A 148 10.78 -8.41 -9.55
N LEU A 149 10.44 -7.34 -8.81
CA LEU A 149 11.33 -6.76 -7.81
C LEU A 149 11.64 -7.73 -6.66
N ASP A 150 10.66 -8.50 -6.22
CA ASP A 150 10.83 -9.50 -5.16
C ASP A 150 11.76 -10.64 -5.63
N ASN A 151 11.64 -11.08 -6.88
CA ASN A 151 12.54 -12.07 -7.47
C ASN A 151 14.00 -11.58 -7.53
N MET A 152 14.21 -10.33 -7.93
CA MET A 152 15.54 -9.70 -7.91
C MET A 152 16.09 -9.60 -6.48
N SER A 153 15.24 -9.24 -5.53
CA SER A 153 15.62 -9.15 -4.11
C SER A 153 16.03 -10.51 -3.54
N LYS A 154 15.32 -11.59 -3.89
CA LYS A 154 15.70 -12.97 -3.52
C LYS A 154 17.07 -13.35 -4.09
N SER A 155 17.35 -13.00 -5.35
CA SER A 155 18.65 -13.22 -5.98
C SER A 155 19.76 -12.44 -5.26
N ALA A 156 19.51 -11.17 -4.93
CA ALA A 156 20.45 -10.35 -4.16
C ALA A 156 20.74 -10.96 -2.78
N VAL A 157 19.75 -11.50 -2.09
CA VAL A 157 19.93 -12.21 -0.81
C VAL A 157 20.84 -13.43 -0.98
N GLN A 158 20.75 -14.18 -2.08
CA GLN A 158 21.66 -15.31 -2.33
C GLN A 158 23.10 -14.82 -2.51
N ILE A 159 23.31 -13.75 -3.28
CA ILE A 159 24.63 -13.15 -3.50
C ILE A 159 25.20 -12.64 -2.16
N GLN A 160 24.41 -11.89 -1.40
CA GLN A 160 24.79 -11.37 -0.09
C GLN A 160 25.14 -12.49 0.90
N LYS A 161 24.39 -13.60 0.88
CA LYS A 161 24.68 -14.78 1.71
C LYS A 161 26.04 -15.38 1.39
N VAL A 162 26.38 -15.53 0.10
CA VAL A 162 27.68 -16.05 -0.32
C VAL A 162 28.80 -15.08 0.06
N ALA A 163 28.63 -13.78 -0.23
CA ALA A 163 29.60 -12.74 0.09
C ALA A 163 29.88 -12.65 1.60
N ARG A 164 28.83 -12.64 2.44
CA ARG A 164 28.96 -12.65 3.90
C ARG A 164 29.62 -13.93 4.42
N GLY A 165 29.37 -15.08 3.78
CA GLY A 165 30.05 -16.34 4.12
C GLY A 165 31.53 -16.36 3.72
N PHE A 166 31.92 -15.59 2.70
CA PHE A 166 33.30 -15.43 2.26
C PHE A 166 34.07 -14.43 3.13
N LEU A 167 33.48 -13.26 3.39
CA LEU A 167 34.06 -12.18 4.20
C LEU A 167 33.96 -12.42 5.72
N GLY A 168 33.18 -13.41 6.15
CA GLY A 168 32.98 -13.72 7.56
C GLY A 168 34.22 -14.34 8.23
N PRO A 169 34.48 -14.05 9.52
CA PRO A 169 35.60 -14.60 10.26
C PRO A 169 35.50 -16.14 10.40
N GLU A 170 36.64 -16.81 10.62
CA GLU A 170 36.69 -18.27 10.71
C GLU A 170 35.72 -18.85 11.76
N SER A 171 35.55 -18.17 12.90
CA SER A 171 34.60 -18.55 13.96
C SER A 171 33.15 -18.63 13.45
N PHE A 172 32.77 -17.78 12.51
CA PHE A 172 31.44 -17.82 11.88
C PHE A 172 31.31 -19.02 10.91
N ARG A 173 32.39 -19.33 10.17
CA ARG A 173 32.45 -20.51 9.30
C ARG A 173 32.33 -21.80 10.10
N ASP A 174 32.99 -21.88 11.25
CA ASP A 174 32.91 -23.04 12.13
C ASP A 174 31.54 -23.19 12.78
N GLY A 175 30.92 -22.09 13.22
CA GLY A 175 29.51 -22.08 13.65
C GLY A 175 28.55 -22.61 12.56
N MET A 176 28.76 -22.22 11.29
CA MET A 176 27.99 -22.74 10.16
C MET A 176 28.23 -24.23 9.87
N LYS A 177 29.48 -24.73 9.99
CA LYS A 177 29.79 -26.16 9.86
C LYS A 177 29.08 -26.97 10.95
N MET A 178 29.11 -26.49 12.20
CA MET A 178 28.43 -27.11 13.34
C MET A 178 26.90 -27.14 13.16
N GLN A 179 26.29 -26.04 12.71
CA GLN A 179 24.85 -26.02 12.39
C GLN A 179 24.47 -27.02 11.29
N LYS A 180 25.27 -27.15 10.22
CA LYS A 180 25.03 -28.13 9.15
C LYS A 180 25.09 -29.57 9.67
N ARG A 181 26.08 -29.89 10.52
CA ARG A 181 26.19 -31.20 11.19
C ARG A 181 24.97 -31.49 12.06
N ARG A 182 24.55 -30.52 12.89
CA ARG A 182 23.36 -30.65 13.75
C ARG A 182 22.07 -30.83 12.95
N ARG A 183 21.88 -30.10 11.83
CA ARG A 183 20.74 -30.28 10.91
C ARG A 183 20.73 -31.67 10.28
N LYS A 184 21.86 -32.18 9.80
CA LYS A 184 21.96 -33.55 9.25
C LYS A 184 21.57 -34.59 10.30
N TYR A 185 22.13 -34.47 11.51
CA TYR A 185 21.82 -35.37 12.61
C TYR A 185 20.33 -35.35 12.98
N LEU A 186 19.73 -34.16 13.14
CA LEU A 186 18.29 -34.03 13.41
C LEU A 186 17.42 -34.66 12.31
N LYS A 187 17.79 -34.47 11.04
CA LYS A 187 17.07 -35.08 9.91
C LYS A 187 17.18 -36.61 9.95
N GLN A 188 18.35 -37.13 10.29
CA GLN A 188 18.57 -38.57 10.44
C GLN A 188 17.77 -39.15 11.61
N CYS A 189 17.78 -38.51 12.77
CA CYS A 189 16.96 -38.91 13.92
C CYS A 189 15.46 -38.87 13.59
N SER A 190 14.98 -37.83 12.92
CA SER A 190 13.58 -37.73 12.47
C SER A 190 13.20 -38.85 11.51
N ASN A 191 14.05 -39.16 10.54
CA ASN A 191 13.82 -40.27 9.61
C ASN A 191 13.82 -41.63 10.32
N ARG A 192 14.70 -41.82 11.32
CA ARG A 192 14.75 -43.02 12.15
C ARG A 192 13.49 -43.16 13.01
N LEU A 193 13.01 -42.07 13.59
CA LEU A 193 11.77 -42.05 14.36
C LEU A 193 10.57 -42.41 13.48
N LYS A 194 10.48 -41.82 12.28
CA LYS A 194 9.42 -42.13 11.30
C LYS A 194 9.42 -43.60 10.88
N SER A 195 10.59 -44.21 10.66
CA SER A 195 10.67 -45.62 10.28
C SER A 195 10.34 -46.57 11.44
N LEU A 196 10.67 -46.20 12.68
CA LEU A 196 10.25 -46.93 13.88
C LEU A 196 8.73 -46.88 14.07
N VAL A 197 8.10 -45.71 13.94
CA VAL A 197 6.62 -45.56 14.04
C VAL A 197 5.90 -46.39 12.97
N LEU A 198 6.37 -46.35 11.72
CA LEU A 198 5.80 -47.15 10.63
C LEU A 198 5.94 -48.67 10.84
N LYS A 199 6.98 -49.12 11.55
CA LYS A 199 7.16 -50.53 11.92
C LYS A 199 6.20 -50.96 13.02
N VAL A 200 5.91 -50.08 13.99
CA VAL A 200 4.96 -50.34 15.08
C VAL A 200 3.50 -50.37 14.59
N GLN A 201 3.15 -49.65 13.52
CA GLN A 201 1.80 -49.67 12.94
C GLN A 201 1.52 -50.85 12.00
N LYS A 202 2.54 -51.64 11.65
CA LYS A 202 2.44 -52.75 10.67
C LYS A 202 2.70 -54.13 11.27
N GLY A 203 3.05 -54.21 12.55
CA GLY A 203 3.10 -55.45 13.33
C GLY A 203 2.02 -55.42 14.39
#